data_AF-A0A7S2RE63-F1
#
_entry.id   AF-A0A7S2RE63-F1
#
_cell.length_a   1.000
_cell.length_b   1.000
_cell.length_c   1.000
_cell.angle_alpha   90.00
_cell.angle_beta   90.00
_cell.angle_gamma   90.00
#
_symmetry.space_group_name_H-M   'P 1'
#
loop_
_entity.id
_entity.type
_entity.pdbx_description
1 polymer ?
#
loop_
_entity_poly.entity_id
_entity_poly.type
_entity_poly.pdbx_seq_one_letter_code
_entity_poly.pdbx_strand_id
1 'polypeptide(L)'
;IVATSNRPPSDLYEGGINRSYFLPFIDLLCRYCIQHDMNTQTDYRRINANETNNYFFTLHNNGSNMKELTFSESFHQIFGDKNLQEMNLDVAFNRILLVREADLDATIAKFTFEELCDVNLGASDYRAISQSFQAIAIENIPYLSLKEHDKARRFITLIDELYEADCALICSAMADPDFLFLGNDDTDSNNNSISVERKPGETLGIDVAQPNGTTVGQLASVRELRFAFRRAASRITEMCSKSWWEKKLIL
;
A
#
# COMPACT_ATOMS: atom_id res chain seq x y z
N ILE A 1 5.61 -10.76 28.40
CA ILE A 1 5.92 -10.51 26.96
C ILE A 1 4.71 -9.79 26.39
N VAL A 2 4.92 -8.71 25.66
CA VAL A 2 3.86 -7.99 24.95
C VAL A 2 4.25 -8.00 23.48
N ALA A 3 3.33 -8.40 22.60
CA ALA A 3 3.52 -8.46 21.17
C ALA A 3 2.32 -7.82 20.47
N THR A 4 2.56 -7.13 19.35
CA THR A 4 1.55 -6.48 18.54
C THR A 4 1.49 -7.13 17.17
N SER A 5 0.29 -7.31 16.62
CA SER A 5 0.07 -7.91 15.31
C SER A 5 -1.04 -7.17 14.57
N ASN A 6 -0.88 -7.02 13.26
CA ASN A 6 -1.92 -6.46 12.38
C ASN A 6 -3.03 -7.48 12.06
N ARG A 7 -2.90 -8.73 12.55
CA ARG A 7 -3.87 -9.81 12.41
C ARG A 7 -4.13 -10.48 13.76
N PRO A 8 -5.34 -10.97 14.02
CA PRO A 8 -5.59 -11.78 15.21
C PRO A 8 -4.74 -13.05 15.18
N PRO A 9 -4.38 -13.62 16.34
CA PRO A 9 -3.54 -14.82 16.42
C PRO A 9 -4.02 -15.99 15.55
N SER A 10 -5.34 -16.18 15.44
CA SER A 10 -5.96 -17.22 14.61
C SER A 10 -5.63 -17.10 13.14
N ASP A 11 -5.41 -15.89 12.63
CA ASP A 11 -5.27 -15.59 11.21
C ASP A 11 -3.79 -15.41 10.83
N LEU A 12 -2.88 -15.64 11.78
CA LEU A 12 -1.46 -15.63 11.51
C LEU A 12 -1.11 -16.72 10.49
N TYR A 13 -0.36 -16.30 9.46
CA TYR A 13 0.13 -17.17 8.39
C TYR A 13 -0.98 -17.90 7.62
N GLU A 14 -2.20 -17.34 7.59
CA GLU A 14 -3.29 -17.81 6.73
C GLU A 14 -2.87 -17.85 5.25
N GLY A 15 -3.18 -18.94 4.54
CA GLY A 15 -2.72 -19.15 3.16
C GLY A 15 -1.23 -19.46 2.96
N GLY A 16 -0.43 -19.46 4.04
CA GLY A 16 1.00 -19.79 3.98
C GLY A 16 1.25 -21.26 3.65
N ILE A 17 2.31 -21.53 2.87
CA ILE A 17 2.69 -22.87 2.34
C ILE A 17 2.75 -23.94 3.45
N ASN A 18 3.17 -23.55 4.67
CA ASN A 18 3.40 -24.44 5.81
C ASN A 18 2.52 -24.12 7.02
N ARG A 19 1.31 -23.58 6.82
CA ARG A 19 0.44 -23.15 7.93
C ARG A 19 0.12 -24.26 8.93
N SER A 20 -0.02 -25.50 8.47
CA SER A 20 -0.27 -26.66 9.35
C SER A 20 0.76 -26.80 10.47
N TYR A 21 2.04 -26.53 10.19
CA TYR A 21 3.11 -26.56 11.20
C TYR A 21 3.06 -25.37 12.16
N PHE A 22 2.41 -24.27 11.77
CA PHE A 22 2.28 -23.06 12.57
C PHE A 22 1.06 -23.10 13.50
N LEU A 23 0.06 -23.94 13.20
CA LEU A 23 -1.16 -24.11 14.01
C LEU A 23 -0.91 -24.46 15.49
N PRO A 24 0.02 -25.38 15.85
CA PRO A 24 0.30 -25.67 17.25
C PRO A 24 0.83 -24.46 18.01
N PHE A 25 1.63 -23.61 17.35
CA PHE A 25 2.12 -22.37 17.95
C PHE A 25 0.99 -21.35 18.15
N ILE A 26 0.06 -21.23 17.20
CA ILE A 26 -1.15 -20.41 17.36
C ILE A 26 -1.97 -20.89 18.56
N ASP A 27 -2.16 -22.21 18.74
CA ASP A 27 -2.89 -22.75 19.90
C ASP A 27 -2.21 -22.35 21.23
N LEU A 28 -0.88 -22.40 21.29
CA LEU A 28 -0.11 -21.93 22.45
C LEU A 28 -0.31 -20.43 22.70
N LEU A 29 -0.28 -19.60 21.65
CA LEU A 29 -0.54 -18.15 21.78
C LEU A 29 -1.94 -17.90 22.33
N CYS A 30 -2.98 -18.53 21.77
CA CYS A 30 -4.36 -18.35 22.23
C CYS A 30 -4.57 -18.86 23.66
N ARG A 31 -3.85 -19.91 24.09
CA ARG A 31 -3.97 -20.48 25.44
C ARG A 31 -3.27 -19.65 26.50
N TYR A 32 -2.08 -19.13 26.21
CA TYR A 32 -1.21 -18.51 27.20
C TYR A 32 -1.11 -16.99 27.10
N CYS A 33 -1.61 -16.38 26.03
CA CYS A 33 -1.64 -14.92 25.87
C CYS A 33 -3.08 -14.42 25.89
N ILE A 34 -3.28 -13.30 26.59
CA ILE A 34 -4.56 -12.58 26.57
C ILE A 34 -4.59 -11.74 25.30
N GLN A 35 -5.55 -12.03 24.41
CA GLN A 35 -5.76 -11.23 23.21
C GLN A 35 -6.54 -9.97 23.57
N HIS A 36 -5.93 -8.81 23.27
CA HIS A 36 -6.64 -7.54 23.27
C HIS A 36 -6.84 -7.11 21.82
N ASP A 37 -8.11 -6.98 21.42
CA ASP A 37 -8.43 -6.43 20.12
C ASP A 37 -8.26 -4.90 20.17
N MET A 38 -7.33 -4.38 19.38
CA MET A 38 -7.11 -2.95 19.19
C MET A 38 -7.85 -2.41 17.97
N ASN A 39 -8.81 -3.15 17.41
CA ASN A 39 -9.65 -2.73 16.30
C ASN A 39 -10.57 -1.57 16.70
N THR A 40 -9.98 -0.39 16.80
CA THR A 40 -10.70 0.86 16.79
C THR A 40 -11.14 1.10 15.34
N GLN A 41 -12.43 1.34 15.12
CA GLN A 41 -12.91 1.84 13.81
C GLN A 41 -12.14 3.11 13.38
N THR A 42 -11.55 3.80 14.36
CA THR A 42 -10.72 4.97 14.18
C THR A 42 -9.31 4.57 13.74
N ASP A 43 -8.98 4.84 12.49
CA ASP A 43 -7.61 4.83 12.00
C ASP A 43 -6.90 6.12 12.46
N TYR A 44 -6.02 5.99 13.45
CA TYR A 44 -5.30 7.13 14.03
C TYR A 44 -4.40 7.86 13.04
N ARG A 45 -3.97 7.21 11.95
CA ARG A 45 -3.23 7.88 10.86
C ARG A 45 -4.08 8.96 10.20
N ARG A 46 -5.38 8.70 10.04
CA ARG A 46 -6.34 9.62 9.40
C ARG A 46 -6.71 10.80 10.30
N ILE A 47 -6.69 10.63 11.63
CA ILE A 47 -7.05 11.70 12.56
C ILE A 47 -6.12 12.91 12.40
N ASN A 48 -4.82 12.66 12.25
CA ASN A 48 -3.81 13.72 12.07
C ASN A 48 -3.76 14.29 10.64
N ALA A 49 -4.39 13.60 9.68
CA ALA A 49 -4.48 14.03 8.28
C ALA A 49 -5.74 14.85 7.98
N ASN A 50 -6.63 15.06 8.97
CA ASN A 50 -7.89 15.80 8.82
C ASN A 50 -7.73 17.30 8.52
N GLU A 51 -6.50 17.83 8.47
CA GLU A 51 -6.21 19.22 8.08
C GLU A 51 -5.92 19.38 6.58
N THR A 52 -6.72 18.72 5.73
CA THR A 52 -6.61 18.69 4.26
C THR A 52 -5.37 17.92 3.75
N ASN A 53 -5.61 17.00 2.82
CA ASN A 53 -4.63 16.11 2.20
C ASN A 53 -3.76 16.89 1.19
N ASN A 54 -2.96 17.83 1.71
CA ASN A 54 -2.41 18.99 0.97
C ASN A 54 -1.45 18.68 -0.18
N TYR A 55 -1.06 17.41 -0.36
CA TYR A 55 -0.16 16.96 -1.43
C TYR A 55 -0.71 15.77 -2.22
N PHE A 56 -2.01 15.49 -2.13
CA PHE A 56 -2.69 14.49 -2.94
C PHE A 56 -3.63 15.16 -3.95
N PHE A 57 -3.46 14.87 -5.24
CA PHE A 57 -4.20 15.53 -6.33
C PHE A 57 -5.02 14.52 -7.12
N THR A 58 -6.35 14.67 -7.14
CA THR A 58 -7.22 13.83 -7.96
C THR A 58 -7.36 14.39 -9.39
N LEU A 59 -7.13 13.56 -10.41
CA LEU A 59 -7.15 13.95 -11.82
C LEU A 59 -8.57 14.18 -12.38
N HIS A 60 -9.64 13.97 -11.61
CA HIS A 60 -11.04 14.08 -12.07
C HIS A 60 -11.85 15.21 -11.43
N ASN A 61 -11.29 16.02 -10.53
CA ASN A 61 -12.02 17.12 -9.88
C ASN A 61 -11.89 18.44 -10.64
N ASN A 62 -12.63 18.57 -11.75
CA ASN A 62 -12.88 19.87 -12.41
C ASN A 62 -14.23 20.49 -11.98
N GLY A 63 -14.73 20.17 -10.78
CA GLY A 63 -16.09 20.50 -10.35
C GLY A 63 -16.23 21.61 -9.30
N SER A 64 -15.14 22.04 -8.66
CA SER A 64 -15.20 22.98 -7.53
C SER A 64 -14.69 24.35 -7.97
N ASN A 65 -15.53 25.38 -7.85
CA ASN A 65 -15.24 26.78 -8.20
C ASN A 65 -14.15 27.47 -7.33
N MET A 66 -13.30 26.71 -6.64
CA MET A 66 -12.07 27.22 -6.03
C MET A 66 -10.90 26.83 -6.92
N LYS A 67 -9.98 27.76 -7.13
CA LYS A 67 -8.74 27.54 -7.86
C LYS A 67 -7.85 26.58 -7.06
N GLU A 68 -8.16 25.30 -7.13
CA GLU A 68 -7.40 24.23 -6.50
C GLU A 68 -6.06 24.16 -7.23
N LEU A 69 -4.95 24.25 -6.47
CA LEU A 69 -3.61 24.17 -7.05
C LEU A 69 -3.45 22.82 -7.74
N THR A 70 -2.92 22.82 -8.95
CA THR A 70 -2.58 21.59 -9.66
C THR A 70 -1.33 20.95 -9.06
N PHE A 71 -1.14 19.64 -9.28
CA PHE A 71 0.07 18.93 -8.90
C PHE A 71 1.34 19.68 -9.33
N SER A 72 1.39 20.16 -10.58
CA SER A 72 2.56 20.87 -11.12
C SER A 72 2.79 22.21 -10.43
N GLU A 73 1.73 22.96 -10.11
CA GLU A 73 1.84 24.23 -9.37
C GLU A 73 2.32 24.01 -7.94
N SER A 74 1.77 23.03 -7.22
CA SER A 74 2.20 22.70 -5.86
C SER A 74 3.62 22.15 -5.83
N PHE A 75 3.99 21.27 -6.77
CA PHE A 75 5.35 20.78 -6.90
C PHE A 75 6.34 21.94 -7.09
N HIS A 76 6.02 22.87 -8.00
CA HIS A 76 6.85 24.05 -8.25
C HIS A 76 6.89 25.01 -7.04
N GLN A 77 5.81 25.16 -6.28
CA GLN A 77 5.82 26.00 -5.06
C GLN A 77 6.74 25.45 -3.96
N ILE A 78 6.80 24.13 -3.80
CA ILE A 78 7.58 23.47 -2.75
C ILE A 78 9.06 23.39 -3.15
N PHE A 79 9.32 22.98 -4.39
CA PHE A 79 10.66 22.62 -4.86
C PHE A 79 11.27 23.67 -5.78
N GLY A 80 10.51 24.71 -6.15
CA GLY A 80 10.97 25.80 -7.01
C GLY A 80 11.33 25.33 -8.41
N ASP A 81 12.33 26.00 -8.99
CA ASP A 81 12.99 25.62 -10.24
C ASP A 81 14.17 24.67 -10.00
N LYS A 82 14.04 23.70 -9.08
CA LYS A 82 15.05 22.65 -8.91
C LYS A 82 15.32 22.00 -10.26
N ASN A 83 16.60 21.96 -10.64
CA ASN A 83 17.02 21.40 -11.90
C ASN A 83 17.04 19.87 -11.77
N LEU A 84 15.91 19.23 -12.09
CA LEU A 84 15.78 17.79 -12.10
C LEU A 84 16.60 17.20 -13.25
N GLN A 85 17.45 16.23 -12.93
CA GLN A 85 18.36 15.60 -13.87
C GLN A 85 18.35 14.09 -13.71
N GLU A 86 18.90 13.40 -14.70
CA GLU A 86 19.10 11.97 -14.62
C GLU A 86 20.16 11.64 -13.54
N MET A 87 19.81 10.74 -12.62
CA MET A 87 20.68 10.27 -11.55
C MET A 87 20.73 8.73 -11.56
N ASN A 88 21.96 8.19 -11.50
CA ASN A 88 22.17 6.78 -11.30
C ASN A 88 22.13 6.47 -9.81
N LEU A 89 21.20 5.61 -9.42
CA LEU A 89 21.02 5.17 -8.04
C LEU A 89 21.58 3.77 -7.85
N ASP A 90 22.47 3.62 -6.87
CA ASP A 90 22.99 2.32 -6.48
C ASP A 90 21.94 1.50 -5.73
N VAL A 91 21.64 0.32 -6.25
CA VAL A 91 20.72 -0.66 -5.67
C VAL A 91 21.53 -1.86 -5.16
N ALA A 92 20.93 -2.62 -4.24
CA ALA A 92 21.50 -3.88 -3.76
C ALA A 92 21.98 -4.79 -4.92
N PHE A 93 23.03 -5.56 -4.65
CA PHE A 93 23.64 -6.49 -5.61
C PHE A 93 24.25 -5.82 -6.85
N ASN A 94 24.81 -4.61 -6.68
CA ASN A 94 25.59 -3.91 -7.71
C ASN A 94 24.78 -3.57 -8.97
N ARG A 95 23.47 -3.40 -8.80
CA ARG A 95 22.53 -2.95 -9.81
C ARG A 95 22.41 -1.43 -9.75
N ILE A 96 22.21 -0.81 -10.90
CA ILE A 96 22.01 0.65 -11.02
C ILE A 96 20.59 0.89 -11.52
N LEU A 97 19.86 1.77 -10.84
CA LEU A 97 18.56 2.27 -11.27
C LEU A 97 18.73 3.70 -11.80
N LEU A 98 18.30 3.94 -13.04
CA LEU A 98 18.28 5.28 -13.61
C LEU A 98 17.01 6.00 -13.16
N VAL A 99 17.17 7.06 -12.36
CA VAL A 99 16.09 7.99 -11.99
C VAL A 99 16.17 9.17 -12.96
N ARG A 100 15.12 9.41 -13.74
CA ARG A 100 15.18 10.42 -14.81
C ARG A 100 15.07 11.85 -14.33
N GLU A 101 14.28 12.07 -13.30
CA GLU A 101 13.98 13.39 -12.76
C GLU A 101 14.31 13.42 -11.26
N ALA A 102 15.58 13.60 -10.91
CA ALA A 102 16.04 13.72 -9.54
C ALA A 102 16.75 15.06 -9.30
N ASP A 103 16.55 15.60 -8.11
CA ASP A 103 17.33 16.73 -7.61
C ASP A 103 18.75 16.30 -7.25
N LEU A 104 19.74 17.13 -7.55
CA LEU A 104 21.17 16.82 -7.33
C LEU A 104 21.50 16.60 -5.84
N ASP A 105 20.83 17.31 -4.94
CA ASP A 105 20.99 17.18 -3.49
C ASP A 105 20.18 16.00 -2.92
N ALA A 106 19.59 15.18 -3.80
CA ALA A 106 18.72 14.06 -3.45
C ALA A 106 17.55 14.46 -2.51
N THR A 107 17.06 15.69 -2.63
CA THR A 107 15.91 16.16 -1.82
C THR A 107 14.62 15.49 -2.31
N ILE A 108 14.45 15.43 -3.63
CA ILE A 108 13.23 14.99 -4.30
C ILE A 108 13.59 14.19 -5.55
N ALA A 109 12.82 13.13 -5.79
CA ALA A 109 12.78 12.46 -7.08
C ALA A 109 11.34 12.39 -7.59
N LYS A 110 11.19 12.60 -8.89
CA LYS A 110 9.93 12.59 -9.60
C LYS A 110 9.86 11.39 -10.54
N PHE A 111 8.70 10.74 -10.53
CA PHE A 111 8.43 9.54 -11.31
C PHE A 111 7.00 9.58 -11.85
N THR A 112 6.79 8.90 -12.97
CA THR A 112 5.44 8.45 -13.36
C THR A 112 5.12 7.10 -12.70
N PHE A 113 3.82 6.79 -12.57
CA PHE A 113 3.40 5.46 -12.09
C PHE A 113 3.98 4.32 -12.94
N GLU A 114 4.05 4.51 -14.27
CA GLU A 114 4.55 3.50 -15.20
C GLU A 114 6.03 3.18 -14.96
N GLU A 115 6.86 4.21 -14.71
CA GLU A 115 8.29 4.06 -14.40
C GLU A 115 8.55 3.30 -13.08
N LEU A 116 7.56 3.25 -12.18
CA LEU A 116 7.69 2.56 -10.91
C LEU A 116 7.04 1.17 -10.93
N CYS A 117 5.89 1.03 -11.60
CA CYS A 117 5.02 -0.15 -11.43
C CYS A 117 4.79 -0.95 -12.73
N ASP A 118 5.04 -0.37 -13.91
CA ASP A 118 4.94 -1.05 -15.23
C ASP A 118 6.30 -1.56 -15.75
N VAL A 119 7.29 -1.59 -14.86
CA VAL A 119 8.64 -2.10 -15.12
C VAL A 119 9.03 -3.14 -14.06
N ASN A 120 10.10 -3.88 -14.31
CA ASN A 120 10.62 -4.91 -13.41
C ASN A 120 11.44 -4.30 -12.25
N LEU A 121 10.76 -3.55 -11.39
CA LEU A 121 11.26 -3.13 -10.09
C LEU A 121 10.69 -4.03 -8.99
N GLY A 122 11.49 -4.21 -7.94
CA GLY A 122 11.11 -4.96 -6.75
C GLY A 122 11.42 -4.19 -5.46
N ALA A 123 11.19 -4.85 -4.32
CA ALA A 123 11.35 -4.24 -3.00
C ALA A 123 12.74 -3.60 -2.78
N SER A 124 13.81 -4.21 -3.29
CA SER A 124 15.16 -3.64 -3.18
C SER A 124 15.34 -2.33 -3.94
N ASP A 125 14.70 -2.19 -5.12
CA ASP A 125 14.75 -0.96 -5.90
C ASP A 125 13.97 0.14 -5.18
N TYR A 126 12.75 -0.16 -4.71
CA TYR A 126 11.93 0.80 -3.96
C TYR A 126 12.59 1.23 -2.65
N ARG A 127 13.27 0.30 -1.97
CA ARG A 127 14.07 0.63 -0.79
C ARG A 127 15.18 1.62 -1.12
N ALA A 128 15.94 1.36 -2.18
CA ALA A 128 17.01 2.28 -2.61
C ALA A 128 16.45 3.68 -2.89
N ILE A 129 15.32 3.77 -3.61
CA ILE A 129 14.64 5.05 -3.88
C ILE A 129 14.28 5.73 -2.56
N SER A 130 13.58 5.02 -1.67
CA SER A 130 13.09 5.55 -0.39
C SER A 130 14.21 6.03 0.55
N GLN A 131 15.39 5.40 0.48
CA GLN A 131 16.54 5.76 1.34
C GLN A 131 17.37 6.91 0.77
N SER A 132 17.22 7.19 -0.52
CA SER A 132 18.04 8.19 -1.21
C SER A 132 17.36 9.54 -1.29
N PHE A 133 16.03 9.59 -1.27
CA PHE A 133 15.27 10.82 -1.39
C PHE A 133 14.40 11.08 -0.17
N GLN A 134 14.38 12.33 0.29
CA GLN A 134 13.54 12.74 1.42
C GLN A 134 12.06 12.85 1.02
N ALA A 135 11.81 13.25 -0.23
CA ALA A 135 10.49 13.35 -0.81
C ALA A 135 10.42 12.62 -2.14
N ILE A 136 9.24 12.08 -2.46
CA ILE A 136 8.95 11.42 -3.73
C ILE A 136 7.71 12.03 -4.36
N ALA A 137 7.82 12.35 -5.64
CA ALA A 137 6.74 12.84 -6.48
C ALA A 137 6.30 11.73 -7.45
N ILE A 138 5.01 11.36 -7.43
CA ILE A 138 4.46 10.32 -8.32
C ILE A 138 3.30 10.89 -9.15
N GLU A 139 3.45 10.88 -10.47
CA GLU A 139 2.40 11.33 -11.39
C GLU A 139 1.59 10.18 -11.99
N ASN A 140 0.32 10.49 -12.29
CA ASN A 140 -0.57 9.68 -13.11
C ASN A 140 -0.84 8.27 -12.56
N ILE A 141 -1.12 8.17 -11.26
CA ILE A 141 -1.51 6.89 -10.64
C ILE A 141 -2.90 6.49 -11.15
N PRO A 142 -3.02 5.37 -11.90
CA PRO A 142 -4.30 4.94 -12.45
C PRO A 142 -5.18 4.29 -11.39
N TYR A 143 -6.43 3.95 -11.76
CA TYR A 143 -7.20 3.00 -10.98
C TYR A 143 -6.48 1.65 -10.94
N LEU A 144 -6.37 1.07 -9.75
CA LEU A 144 -5.72 -0.20 -9.54
C LEU A 144 -6.78 -1.29 -9.33
N SER A 145 -6.79 -2.29 -10.20
CA SER A 145 -7.79 -3.36 -10.17
C SER A 145 -7.14 -4.73 -9.98
N LEU A 146 -7.96 -5.72 -9.61
CA LEU A 146 -7.52 -7.12 -9.50
C LEU A 146 -7.04 -7.72 -10.83
N LYS A 147 -7.37 -7.12 -11.98
CA LYS A 147 -6.90 -7.56 -13.29
C LYS A 147 -5.41 -7.28 -13.50
N GLU A 148 -4.89 -6.22 -12.87
CA GLU A 148 -3.49 -5.81 -12.93
C GLU A 148 -2.80 -6.03 -11.57
N HIS A 149 -2.99 -7.23 -11.03
CA HIS A 149 -2.56 -7.59 -9.68
C HIS A 149 -1.06 -7.36 -9.44
N ASP A 150 -0.22 -7.54 -10.46
CA ASP A 150 1.23 -7.32 -10.34
C ASP A 150 1.59 -5.85 -10.14
N LYS A 151 0.99 -4.94 -10.92
CA LYS A 151 1.17 -3.48 -10.77
C LYS A 151 0.68 -3.01 -9.41
N ALA A 152 -0.49 -3.51 -9.00
CA ALA A 152 -1.05 -3.25 -7.67
C ALA A 152 -0.14 -3.70 -6.53
N ARG A 153 0.42 -4.92 -6.59
CA ARG A 153 1.36 -5.43 -5.58
C ARG A 153 2.65 -4.60 -5.54
N ARG A 154 3.18 -4.23 -6.69
CA ARG A 154 4.35 -3.36 -6.80
C ARG A 154 4.09 -2.01 -6.15
N PHE A 155 2.94 -1.40 -6.44
CA PHE A 155 2.54 -0.14 -5.84
C PHE A 155 2.37 -0.24 -4.32
N ILE A 156 1.72 -1.30 -3.80
CA ILE A 156 1.67 -1.54 -2.34
C ILE A 156 3.08 -1.63 -1.76
N THR A 157 3.97 -2.39 -2.40
CA THR A 157 5.35 -2.59 -1.92
C THR A 157 6.12 -1.26 -1.90
N LEU A 158 5.97 -0.45 -2.96
CA LEU A 158 6.53 0.89 -3.03
C LEU A 158 6.05 1.76 -1.87
N ILE A 159 4.72 1.89 -1.69
CA ILE A 159 4.14 2.70 -0.59
C ILE A 159 4.61 2.21 0.77
N ASP A 160 4.78 0.88 0.92
CA ASP A 160 5.28 0.30 2.15
C ASP A 160 6.74 0.69 2.45
N GLU A 161 7.62 0.66 1.46
CA GLU A 161 9.02 1.09 1.61
C GLU A 161 9.15 2.61 1.81
N LEU A 162 8.37 3.42 1.08
CA LEU A 162 8.34 4.88 1.28
C LEU A 162 7.91 5.27 2.70
N TYR A 163 6.86 4.62 3.19
CA TYR A 163 6.34 4.87 4.54
C TYR A 163 7.34 4.46 5.62
N GLU A 164 8.01 3.32 5.47
CA GLU A 164 9.01 2.83 6.43
C GLU A 164 10.26 3.71 6.44
N ALA A 165 10.63 4.30 5.31
CA ALA A 165 11.73 5.24 5.18
C ALA A 165 11.36 6.68 5.59
N ASP A 166 10.14 6.90 6.10
CA ASP A 166 9.62 8.22 6.47
C ASP A 166 9.61 9.26 5.32
N CYS A 167 9.53 8.81 4.05
CA CYS A 167 9.51 9.71 2.90
C CYS A 167 8.24 10.58 2.88
N ALA A 168 8.40 11.84 2.47
CA ALA A 168 7.26 12.68 2.11
C ALA A 168 6.74 12.30 0.72
N LEU A 169 5.42 12.28 0.53
CA LEU A 169 4.79 11.92 -0.74
C LEU A 169 3.94 13.07 -1.28
N ILE A 170 4.18 13.42 -2.55
CA ILE A 170 3.28 14.24 -3.37
C ILE A 170 2.86 13.41 -4.58
N CYS A 171 1.55 13.29 -4.85
CA CYS A 171 1.13 12.47 -5.97
C CYS A 171 -0.16 12.91 -6.65
N SER A 172 -0.29 12.58 -7.93
CA SER A 172 -1.52 12.71 -8.70
C SER A 172 -2.10 11.34 -9.05
N ALA A 173 -3.42 11.18 -8.87
CA ALA A 173 -4.10 9.90 -9.01
C ALA A 173 -5.51 10.05 -9.61
N MET A 174 -6.04 8.98 -10.21
CA MET A 174 -7.38 8.98 -10.82
C MET A 174 -8.53 9.11 -9.82
N ALA A 175 -8.32 8.73 -8.56
CA ALA A 175 -9.30 8.82 -7.48
C ALA A 175 -8.60 9.00 -6.12
N ASP A 176 -9.36 9.36 -5.09
CA ASP A 176 -8.87 9.44 -3.71
C ASP A 176 -8.29 8.10 -3.22
N PRO A 177 -7.40 8.09 -2.21
CA PRO A 177 -6.72 6.88 -1.75
C PRO A 177 -7.67 5.73 -1.41
N ASP A 178 -8.84 6.03 -0.82
CA ASP A 178 -9.85 5.04 -0.44
C ASP A 178 -10.55 4.40 -1.66
N PHE A 179 -10.58 5.08 -2.81
CA PHE A 179 -11.26 4.65 -4.05
C PHE A 179 -10.31 4.29 -5.19
N LEU A 180 -9.00 4.48 -4.99
CA LEU A 180 -7.97 4.19 -5.97
C LEU A 180 -7.92 2.70 -6.35
N PHE A 181 -8.33 1.84 -5.41
CA PHE A 181 -8.32 0.39 -5.57
C PHE A 181 -9.73 -0.16 -5.82
N LEU A 182 -9.98 -0.56 -7.06
CA LEU A 182 -11.23 -1.19 -7.49
C LEU A 182 -11.15 -2.68 -7.18
N GLY A 183 -11.58 -3.07 -5.97
CA GLY A 183 -12.03 -4.43 -5.73
C GLY A 183 -13.36 -4.61 -6.46
N ASN A 184 -13.55 -5.69 -7.23
CA ASN A 184 -14.86 -5.95 -7.81
C ASN A 184 -15.90 -6.02 -6.68
N ASP A 185 -16.71 -4.97 -6.51
CA ASP A 185 -17.79 -4.90 -5.53
C ASP A 185 -19.06 -5.69 -5.98
N ASP A 186 -18.99 -6.40 -7.12
CA ASP A 186 -20.19 -6.99 -7.75
C ASP A 186 -20.50 -8.45 -7.38
N THR A 187 -20.01 -9.02 -6.27
CA THR A 187 -20.43 -10.39 -5.88
C THR A 187 -20.75 -10.67 -4.41
N ASP A 188 -20.73 -9.69 -3.51
CA ASP A 188 -21.03 -9.93 -2.07
C ASP A 188 -22.27 -9.18 -1.55
N SER A 189 -23.25 -8.93 -2.41
CA SER A 189 -24.61 -8.53 -1.96
C SER A 189 -25.51 -9.71 -1.56
N ASN A 190 -25.01 -10.95 -1.63
CA ASN A 190 -25.72 -12.09 -1.06
C ASN A 190 -25.14 -12.43 0.32
N ASN A 191 -25.78 -11.87 1.35
CA ASN A 191 -25.84 -12.44 2.69
C ASN A 191 -26.12 -13.95 2.59
N ASN A 192 -25.07 -14.77 2.65
CA ASN A 192 -25.19 -16.13 3.14
C ASN A 192 -24.07 -16.32 4.15
N SER A 193 -24.47 -16.36 5.42
CA SER A 193 -23.75 -17.04 6.47
C SER A 193 -23.32 -18.42 5.99
N ILE A 194 -22.08 -18.54 5.50
CA ILE A 194 -21.43 -19.83 5.28
C ILE A 194 -21.11 -20.37 6.67
N SER A 195 -22.08 -21.09 7.22
CA SER A 195 -21.86 -22.00 8.34
C SER A 195 -21.02 -23.15 7.81
N VAL A 196 -19.73 -23.13 8.14
CA VAL A 196 -18.87 -24.30 7.94
C VAL A 196 -19.26 -25.33 8.99
N GLU A 197 -20.27 -26.15 8.71
CA GLU A 197 -20.52 -27.35 9.49
C GLU A 197 -19.33 -28.31 9.32
N ARG A 198 -18.47 -28.36 10.33
CA ARG A 198 -17.40 -29.34 10.42
C ARG A 198 -18.01 -30.71 10.71
N LYS A 199 -18.00 -31.61 9.71
CA LYS A 199 -18.11 -33.05 10.00
C LYS A 199 -16.75 -33.57 10.48
N PRO A 200 -16.70 -34.27 11.62
CA PRO A 200 -15.44 -34.82 12.12
C PRO A 200 -15.09 -36.08 11.32
N GLY A 201 -13.98 -36.05 10.57
CA GLY A 201 -13.40 -37.28 10.00
C GLY A 201 -12.73 -37.19 8.62
N GLU A 202 -12.77 -36.06 7.90
CA GLU A 202 -12.14 -35.99 6.58
C GLU A 202 -10.65 -35.61 6.64
N THR A 203 -9.85 -36.52 6.12
CA THR A 203 -8.39 -36.49 5.98
C THR A 203 -7.93 -35.29 5.16
N LEU A 204 -6.90 -34.58 5.64
CA LEU A 204 -6.22 -33.51 4.89
C LEU A 204 -5.62 -34.07 3.60
N GLY A 205 -6.17 -33.70 2.44
CA GLY A 205 -5.58 -34.05 1.16
C GLY A 205 -6.34 -33.50 -0.04
N ILE A 206 -5.79 -32.44 -0.63
CA ILE A 206 -5.93 -32.04 -2.04
C ILE A 206 -7.39 -31.87 -2.49
N ASP A 207 -7.95 -30.68 -2.28
CA ASP A 207 -9.30 -30.40 -2.76
C ASP A 207 -9.32 -30.11 -4.27
N VAL A 208 -10.16 -30.91 -4.92
CA VAL A 208 -10.44 -30.99 -6.35
C VAL A 208 -10.99 -29.66 -6.86
N ALA A 209 -10.44 -29.19 -7.98
CA ALA A 209 -10.95 -28.03 -8.71
C ALA A 209 -12.43 -28.24 -9.09
N GLN A 210 -13.33 -27.46 -8.49
CA GLN A 210 -14.66 -27.28 -9.05
C GLN A 210 -14.56 -26.36 -10.27
N PRO A 211 -15.24 -26.68 -11.39
CA PRO A 211 -15.02 -26.01 -12.67
C PRO A 211 -15.37 -24.51 -12.67
N ASN A 212 -16.16 -24.04 -11.69
CA ASN A 212 -16.59 -22.64 -11.58
C ASN A 212 -16.35 -22.04 -10.18
N GLY A 213 -15.53 -22.67 -9.33
CA GLY A 213 -15.27 -22.19 -7.96
C GLY A 213 -13.94 -21.44 -7.87
N THR A 214 -13.95 -20.21 -7.35
CA THR A 214 -12.71 -19.53 -6.94
C THR A 214 -12.01 -20.39 -5.88
N THR A 215 -10.76 -20.78 -6.14
CA THR A 215 -10.04 -21.64 -5.18
C THR A 215 -9.87 -20.90 -3.84
N VAL A 216 -9.88 -21.64 -2.72
CA VAL A 216 -9.72 -21.04 -1.37
C VAL A 216 -8.44 -20.22 -1.25
N GLY A 217 -7.36 -20.64 -1.92
CA GLY A 217 -6.09 -19.89 -1.99
C GLY A 217 -6.22 -18.57 -2.75
N GLN A 218 -6.97 -18.54 -3.87
CA GLN A 218 -7.29 -17.29 -4.56
C GLN A 218 -8.14 -16.37 -3.67
N LEU A 219 -9.14 -16.89 -2.96
CA LEU A 219 -9.98 -16.09 -2.07
C LEU A 219 -9.18 -15.49 -0.90
N ALA A 220 -8.26 -16.25 -0.32
CA ALA A 220 -7.34 -15.76 0.70
C ALA A 220 -6.47 -14.62 0.14
N SER A 221 -5.82 -14.82 -1.02
CA SER A 221 -4.98 -13.79 -1.63
C SER A 221 -5.73 -12.50 -1.97
N VAL A 222 -7.01 -12.59 -2.37
CA VAL A 222 -7.86 -11.41 -2.64
C VAL A 222 -8.18 -10.65 -1.36
N ARG A 223 -8.53 -11.35 -0.27
CA ARG A 223 -8.76 -10.72 1.05
C ARG A 223 -7.50 -10.04 1.57
N GLU A 224 -6.35 -10.70 1.43
CA GLU A 224 -5.06 -10.14 1.82
C GLU A 224 -4.72 -8.89 1.02
N LEU A 225 -4.96 -8.92 -0.29
CA LEU A 225 -4.72 -7.77 -1.14
C LEU A 225 -5.62 -6.59 -0.76
N ARG A 226 -6.91 -6.84 -0.47
CA ARG A 226 -7.84 -5.80 -0.03
C ARG A 226 -7.38 -5.15 1.27
N PHE A 227 -6.91 -5.95 2.23
CA PHE A 227 -6.34 -5.41 3.47
C PHE A 227 -5.07 -4.58 3.19
N ALA A 228 -4.20 -5.09 2.31
CA ALA A 228 -2.99 -4.38 1.91
C ALA A 228 -3.30 -3.04 1.22
N PHE A 229 -4.34 -2.97 0.39
CA PHE A 229 -4.81 -1.73 -0.23
C PHE A 229 -5.36 -0.72 0.77
N ARG A 230 -6.22 -1.14 1.70
CA ARG A 230 -6.72 -0.23 2.77
C ARG A 230 -5.57 0.35 3.58
N ARG A 231 -4.58 -0.47 3.90
CA ARG A 231 -3.36 -0.04 4.59
C ARG A 231 -2.54 0.93 3.74
N ALA A 232 -2.36 0.65 2.45
CA ALA A 232 -1.65 1.54 1.53
C ALA A 232 -2.37 2.89 1.37
N ALA A 233 -3.70 2.89 1.23
CA ALA A 233 -4.52 4.10 1.17
C ALA A 233 -4.32 4.98 2.41
N SER A 234 -4.39 4.39 3.60
CA SER A 234 -4.13 5.07 4.88
C SER A 234 -2.71 5.67 4.94
N ARG A 235 -1.69 4.93 4.48
CA ARG A 235 -0.30 5.41 4.39
C ARG A 235 -0.14 6.58 3.42
N ILE A 236 -0.79 6.52 2.25
CA ILE A 236 -0.78 7.62 1.28
C ILE A 236 -1.40 8.87 1.90
N THR A 237 -2.58 8.75 2.51
CA THR A 237 -3.25 9.88 3.19
C THR A 237 -2.36 10.50 4.26
N GLU A 238 -1.65 9.69 5.05
CA GLU A 238 -0.73 10.21 6.06
C GLU A 238 0.49 10.90 5.44
N MET A 239 1.19 10.26 4.49
CA MET A 239 2.39 10.82 3.86
C MET A 239 2.12 12.07 3.01
N CYS A 240 0.90 12.24 2.49
CA CYS A 240 0.46 13.42 1.76
C CYS A 240 -0.11 14.54 2.65
N SER A 241 -0.17 14.32 3.97
CA SER A 241 -0.65 15.34 4.91
C SER A 241 0.41 16.40 5.18
N LYS A 242 -0.04 17.62 5.48
CA LYS A 242 0.86 18.73 5.82
C LYS A 242 1.64 18.47 7.11
N SER A 243 1.00 17.85 8.11
CA SER A 243 1.64 17.50 9.38
C SER A 243 2.78 16.50 9.20
N TRP A 244 2.67 15.56 8.25
CA TRP A 244 3.77 14.66 7.89
C TRP A 244 4.93 15.44 7.27
N TRP A 245 4.64 16.28 6.28
CA TRP A 245 5.64 17.09 5.60
C TRP A 245 6.39 18.01 6.56
N GLU A 246 5.70 18.74 7.43
CA GLU A 246 6.32 19.61 8.45
C GLU A 246 7.19 18.84 9.46
N LYS A 247 6.85 17.57 9.71
CA LYS A 247 7.61 16.73 10.65
C LYS A 247 8.87 16.13 10.01
N LYS A 248 8.80 15.79 8.72
CA LYS A 248 9.82 14.96 8.04
C LYS A 248 10.74 15.77 7.14
N LEU A 249 10.22 16.80 6.49
CA LEU A 249 11.02 17.77 5.78
C LEU A 249 11.18 18.98 6.70
N ILE A 250 12.42 19.38 6.95
CA ILE A 250 12.70 20.66 7.63
C ILE A 250 12.40 21.77 6.59
N LEU A 251 11.12 22.04 6.39
CA LEU A 251 10.61 23.18 5.61
C LEU A 251 10.42 24.39 6.52
#